data_AF-A0A699JSB5-F1
#
_entry.id   AF-A0A699JSB5-F1
#
_cell.length_a   1.000
_cell.length_b   1.000
_cell.length_c   1.000
_cell.angle_alpha   90.00
_cell.angle_beta   90.00
_cell.angle_gamma   90.00
#
_symmetry.space_group_name_H-M   'P 1'
#
loop_
_entity.id
_entity.type
_entity.pdbx_description
1 polymer ?
#
loop_
_entity_poly.entity_id
_entity_poly.type
_entity_poly.pdbx_seq_one_letter_code
_entity_poly.pdbx_strand_id
1 'polypeptide(L)' 'MDPIAMEMVGYNGSDIDNEEDEEATNHLRDRFRLSTITIAESEAKENNMTISQPVIGCISDLAFKYA' A
#
# COMPACT_ATOMS: atom_id res chain seq x y z
N MET A 1 -35.40 -25.29 -31.55
CA MET A 1 -34.22 -25.89 -30.90
C MET A 1 -33.03 -25.01 -31.26
N ASP A 2 -32.48 -24.10 -30.46
CA ASP A 2 -32.82 -23.48 -29.17
C ASP A 2 -32.07 -22.12 -29.11
N PRO A 3 -32.61 -21.05 -28.48
CA PRO A 3 -32.00 -19.72 -28.44
C PRO A 3 -31.06 -19.48 -27.24
N ILE A 4 -30.49 -20.53 -26.64
CA ILE A 4 -29.64 -20.42 -25.45
C ILE A 4 -28.18 -20.70 -25.81
N ALA A 5 -27.57 -19.74 -26.51
CA ALA A 5 -26.14 -19.52 -26.44
C ALA A 5 -25.93 -18.06 -26.02
N MET A 6 -26.45 -17.75 -24.83
CA MET A 6 -25.97 -16.64 -24.03
C MET A 6 -24.51 -16.98 -23.69
N GLU A 7 -23.58 -16.53 -24.53
CA GLU A 7 -22.19 -16.43 -24.11
C GLU A 7 -22.14 -15.37 -23.01
N MET A 8 -22.23 -15.85 -21.76
CA MET A 8 -21.56 -15.23 -20.64
C MET A 8 -20.09 -15.09 -21.03
N VAL A 9 -19.74 -13.93 -21.59
CA VAL A 9 -18.36 -13.46 -21.51
C VAL A 9 -18.11 -13.25 -20.02
N GLY A 10 -17.46 -14.24 -19.40
CA GLY A 10 -17.07 -14.19 -18.01
C GLY A 10 -16.22 -12.94 -17.80
N TYR A 11 -16.80 -11.97 -17.09
CA TYR A 11 -15.99 -10.93 -16.50
C TYR A 11 -15.25 -11.59 -15.34
N ASN A 12 -13.94 -11.74 -15.49
CA ASN A 12 -13.04 -12.33 -14.52
C ASN A 12 -13.16 -11.58 -13.18
N GLY A 13 -13.85 -12.18 -12.20
CA GLY A 13 -13.85 -11.68 -10.82
C GLY A 13 -12.43 -11.56 -10.21
N SER A 14 -11.45 -12.29 -10.77
CA SER A 14 -10.05 -12.20 -10.38
C SER A 14 -9.41 -10.84 -10.66
N ASP A 15 -9.81 -10.12 -11.71
CA ASP A 15 -9.14 -8.86 -12.07
C ASP A 15 -9.62 -7.73 -11.15
N ILE A 16 -10.90 -7.74 -10.78
CA ILE A 16 -11.49 -6.80 -9.81
C ILE A 16 -10.95 -7.08 -8.39
N ASP A 17 -10.88 -8.34 -7.97
CA ASP A 17 -10.30 -8.71 -6.67
C ASP A 17 -8.82 -8.31 -6.56
N ASN A 18 -8.03 -8.43 -7.64
CA ASN A 18 -6.63 -7.98 -7.66
C ASN A 18 -6.49 -6.45 -7.61
N GLU A 19 -7.35 -5.70 -8.32
CA GLU A 19 -7.33 -4.23 -8.28
C GLU A 19 -7.71 -3.69 -6.89
N GLU A 20 -8.72 -4.29 -6.23
CA GLU A 20 -9.12 -3.94 -4.87
C GLU A 20 -8.00 -4.25 -3.85
N ASP A 21 -7.31 -5.39 -4.01
CA ASP A 21 -6.15 -5.76 -3.19
C ASP A 21 -4.96 -4.80 -3.38
N GLU A 22 -4.71 -4.36 -4.62
CA GLU A 22 -3.68 -3.35 -4.91
C GLU A 22 -4.01 -1.98 -4.30
N GLU A 23 -5.27 -1.54 -4.39
CA GLU A 23 -5.71 -0.28 -3.78
C GLU A 23 -5.61 -0.33 -2.25
N ALA A 24 -6.04 -1.44 -1.63
CA ALA A 24 -5.90 -1.67 -0.19
C ALA A 24 -4.43 -1.67 0.24
N THR A 25 -3.56 -2.34 -0.52
CA THR A 25 -2.11 -2.39 -0.28
C THR A 25 -1.49 -0.99 -0.39
N ASN A 26 -1.86 -0.22 -1.40
CA ASN A 26 -1.41 1.17 -1.57
C ASN A 26 -1.87 2.06 -0.41
N HIS A 27 -3.12 1.91 0.03
CA HIS A 27 -3.64 2.65 1.18
C HIS A 27 -2.88 2.34 2.47
N LEU A 28 -2.60 1.05 2.72
CA LEU A 28 -1.80 0.61 3.86
C LEU A 28 -0.37 1.16 3.80
N ARG A 29 0.26 1.16 2.62
CA ARG A 29 1.59 1.75 2.41
C ARG A 29 1.61 3.24 2.76
N ASP A 30 0.60 3.99 2.33
CA ASP A 30 0.49 5.42 2.64
C ASP A 30 0.31 5.67 4.15
N ARG A 31 -0.48 4.82 4.82
CA ARG A 31 -0.60 4.88 6.29
C ARG A 31 0.71 4.53 6.98
N PHE A 32 1.40 3.48 6.54
CA PHE A 32 2.72 3.11 7.04
C PHE A 32 3.69 4.28 6.95
N ARG A 33 3.75 4.94 5.80
CA ARG A 33 4.63 6.10 5.58
C ARG A 33 4.34 7.25 6.53
N LEU A 34 3.07 7.59 6.79
CA LEU A 34 2.72 8.64 7.76
C LEU A 34 3.12 8.28 9.20
N SER A 35 2.90 7.02 9.60
CA SER A 35 3.35 6.51 10.89
C SER A 35 4.88 6.58 11.01
N THR A 36 5.60 6.14 9.98
CA THR A 36 7.07 6.20 9.94
C THR A 36 7.58 7.64 10.02
N ILE A 37 6.98 8.59 9.32
CA ILE A 37 7.33 10.02 9.43
C ILE A 37 7.23 10.47 10.89
N THR A 38 6.09 10.20 11.53
CA THR A 38 5.81 10.66 12.90
C THR A 38 6.80 10.07 13.90
N ILE A 39 7.08 8.77 13.80
CA ILE A 39 8.03 8.07 14.66
C ILE A 39 9.44 8.62 14.45
N ALA A 40 9.88 8.73 13.19
CA ALA A 40 11.22 9.15 12.86
C ALA A 40 11.51 10.62 13.24
N GLU A 41 10.52 11.50 13.06
CA GLU A 41 10.63 12.90 13.49
C GLU A 41 10.63 13.02 15.02
N SER A 42 9.82 12.24 15.72
CA SER A 42 9.82 12.20 17.19
C SER A 42 11.17 11.73 17.73
N GLU A 43 11.69 10.63 17.20
CA GLU A 43 12.99 10.07 17.60
C GLU A 43 14.13 11.06 17.30
N ALA A 44 14.13 11.67 16.12
CA ALA A 44 15.13 12.68 15.76
C ALA A 44 15.08 13.87 16.73
N LYS A 45 13.87 14.35 17.08
CA LYS A 45 13.68 15.45 18.03
C LYS A 45 14.18 15.10 19.43
N GLU A 46 13.87 13.90 19.93
CA GLU A 46 14.35 13.42 21.25
C GLU A 46 15.88 13.39 21.32
N ASN A 47 16.54 13.10 20.20
CA ASN A 47 17.99 13.06 20.08
C ASN A 47 18.63 14.39 19.65
N ASN A 48 17.87 15.49 19.54
CA ASN A 48 18.33 16.78 19.00
C ASN A 48 18.95 16.69 17.60
N MET A 49 18.43 15.77 16.78
CA MET A 49 18.83 15.53 15.40
C MET A 49 17.73 15.95 14.43
N THR A 50 18.10 16.08 13.16
CA THR A 50 17.16 16.15 12.05
C THR A 50 17.30 14.90 11.19
N ILE A 51 16.19 14.44 10.64
CA ILE A 51 16.20 13.31 9.72
C ILE A 51 15.89 13.77 8.30
N SER A 52 16.63 13.24 7.33
CA SER A 52 16.41 13.56 5.93
C SER A 52 15.18 12.82 5.39
N GLN A 53 14.41 13.49 4.53
CA GLN A 53 13.23 12.90 3.87
C GLN A 53 13.53 11.61 3.09
N PRO A 54 14.67 11.47 2.37
CA PRO A 54 15.02 10.20 1.71
C PRO A 54 15.17 9.03 2.69
N VAL A 55 15.76 9.27 3.87
CA VAL A 55 15.92 8.22 4.90
C VAL A 55 14.57 7.79 5.46
N ILE A 56 13.64 8.73 5.70
CA ILE A 56 12.27 8.40 6.11
C ILE A 56 11.58 7.52 5.04
N GLY A 57 11.77 7.85 3.76
CA GLY A 57 11.27 7.05 2.63
C GLY A 57 11.80 5.62 2.68
N CYS A 58 13.12 5.44 2.78
CA CYS A 58 13.72 4.12 2.87
C CYS A 58 13.24 3.31 4.08
N ILE A 59 13.09 3.95 5.26
CA ILE A 59 12.58 3.26 6.45
C ILE A 59 11.12 2.84 6.24
N SER A 60 10.31 3.68 5.61
CA SER A 60 8.90 3.38 5.32
C SER A 60 8.78 2.16 4.40
N ASP A 61 9.59 2.11 3.33
CA ASP A 61 9.60 1.01 2.37
C ASP A 61 10.07 -0.30 3.03
N LEU A 62 11.11 -0.23 3.88
CA LEU A 62 11.59 -1.38 4.63
C LEU A 62 10.55 -1.87 5.64
N ALA A 63 9.91 -0.95 6.38
CA ALA A 63 8.90 -1.30 7.37
C ALA A 63 7.68 -1.97 6.71
N PHE A 64 7.23 -1.45 5.57
CA PHE A 64 6.13 -2.05 4.82
C PHE A 64 6.48 -3.43 4.25
N LYS A 65 7.72 -3.63 3.80
CA LYS A 65 8.19 -4.91 3.23
C LYS A 65 8.24 -6.05 4.26
N TYR A 66 8.49 -5.74 5.53
CA TYR A 66 8.73 -6.73 6.59
C TYR A 66 7.65 -6.77 7.68
N ALA A 67 6.57 -6.01 7.52
CA ALA A 67 5.37 -6.12 8.34
C ALA A 67 4.60 -7.41 8.00
#